data_AF-A0A9W9Z8E7-F1
#
_entry.id   AF-A0A9W9Z8E7-F1
#
_cell.length_a   1.000
_cell.length_b   1.000
_cell.length_c   1.000
_cell.angle_alpha   90.00
_cell.angle_beta   90.00
_cell.angle_gamma   90.00
#
_symmetry.space_group_name_H-M   'P 1'
#
loop_
_entity.id
_entity.type
_entity.pdbx_description
1 polymer ?
#
loop_
_entity_poly.entity_id
_entity_poly.type
_entity_poly.pdbx_seq_one_letter_code
_entity_poly.pdbx_strand_id
1 'polypeptide(L)'
;MLTIDSQITEEKRDDMLAYQKSILDYGMLILNFWDAISEGDGGRILRCWKYFLMYLKHQGGSATKYSLEALYLMFQVYALLSPQAAHRLVWNRGVKVKLGSSNIPLDLLLEFFNKVIKEAVKKLGPSATPKSLDRICNSLGITTALMKRFDSNLSVFQRSGKHIQRSAKSDTEKVVNELVKHNAFTHTPGRKYTFYSKMKPSLLCGFNLHKMFSWVNDHKRHMILYRRAR
;
A
#
# COMPACT_ATOMS: atom_id res chain seq x y z
N MET A 1 9.65 -28.29 -10.97
CA MET A 1 8.94 -27.51 -9.93
C MET A 1 9.34 -26.06 -10.17
N LEU A 2 8.44 -25.19 -10.65
CA LEU A 2 8.75 -23.78 -10.95
C LEU A 2 8.84 -22.98 -9.65
N THR A 3 9.92 -23.20 -8.90
CA THR A 3 10.36 -22.28 -7.85
C THR A 3 11.22 -21.20 -8.49
N ILE A 4 11.07 -19.96 -8.04
CA ILE A 4 11.94 -18.86 -8.46
C ILE A 4 13.28 -19.05 -7.74
N ASP A 5 14.12 -19.94 -8.26
CA ASP A 5 15.46 -20.19 -7.73
C ASP A 5 16.50 -20.14 -8.85
N SER A 6 17.48 -19.25 -8.70
CA SER A 6 18.77 -19.35 -9.38
C SER A 6 19.70 -20.19 -8.52
N GLN A 7 20.16 -21.34 -9.02
CA GLN A 7 21.21 -22.11 -8.35
C GLN A 7 22.52 -21.29 -8.36
N ILE A 8 22.92 -20.74 -7.21
CA ILE A 8 24.18 -19.98 -7.06
C ILE A 8 25.10 -20.77 -6.12
N THR A 9 26.28 -21.13 -6.61
CA THR A 9 27.36 -21.77 -5.84
C THR A 9 27.90 -20.79 -4.77
N GLU A 10 28.27 -21.28 -3.57
CA GLU A 10 28.73 -20.43 -2.45
C GLU A 10 29.92 -19.52 -2.82
N GLU A 11 30.84 -19.97 -3.68
CA GLU A 11 31.98 -19.18 -4.14
C GLU A 11 31.59 -17.97 -5.02
N LYS A 12 30.44 -18.05 -5.69
CA LYS A 12 29.90 -16.96 -6.52
C LYS A 12 28.89 -16.11 -5.76
N ARG A 13 28.68 -16.37 -4.46
CA ARG A 13 27.69 -15.66 -3.65
C ARG A 13 28.19 -14.27 -3.27
N ASP A 14 27.29 -13.30 -3.33
CA ASP A 14 27.54 -11.93 -2.94
C ASP A 14 26.31 -11.43 -2.16
N ASP A 15 26.42 -11.44 -0.83
CA ASP A 15 25.29 -11.12 0.05
C ASP A 15 24.93 -9.63 0.00
N MET A 16 25.91 -8.75 -0.23
CA MET A 16 25.65 -7.31 -0.39
C MET A 16 24.88 -7.05 -1.66
N LEU A 17 25.32 -7.60 -2.80
CA LEU A 17 24.59 -7.45 -4.06
C LEU A 17 23.18 -8.07 -3.97
N ALA A 18 23.05 -9.24 -3.35
CA ALA A 18 21.76 -9.90 -3.16
C ALA A 18 20.80 -9.04 -2.34
N TYR A 19 21.28 -8.44 -1.25
CA TYR A 19 20.50 -7.53 -0.43
C TYR A 19 20.05 -6.28 -1.21
N GLN A 20 20.96 -5.63 -1.93
CA GLN A 20 20.61 -4.44 -2.72
C GLN A 20 19.58 -4.76 -3.81
N LYS A 21 19.73 -5.89 -4.51
CA LYS A 21 18.74 -6.35 -5.50
C LYS A 21 17.37 -6.58 -4.87
N SER A 22 17.33 -7.24 -3.72
CA SER A 22 16.09 -7.56 -3.00
C SER A 22 15.35 -6.30 -2.54
N ILE A 23 16.09 -5.31 -2.03
CA ILE A 23 15.52 -4.01 -1.65
C ILE A 23 14.98 -3.26 -2.86
N LEU A 24 15.75 -3.18 -3.96
CA LEU A 24 15.30 -2.47 -5.15
C LEU A 24 14.08 -3.13 -5.78
N ASP A 25 14.05 -4.46 -5.88
CA ASP A 25 12.92 -5.23 -6.43
C ASP A 25 11.60 -4.83 -5.74
N TYR A 26 11.56 -4.93 -4.42
CA TYR A 26 10.36 -4.60 -3.65
C TYR A 26 10.12 -3.09 -3.52
N GLY A 27 11.19 -2.29 -3.38
CA GLY A 27 11.13 -0.84 -3.27
C GLY A 27 10.54 -0.19 -4.53
N MET A 28 10.93 -0.65 -5.72
CA MET A 28 10.38 -0.17 -6.98
C MET A 28 8.90 -0.47 -7.13
N LEU A 29 8.44 -1.64 -6.65
CA LEU A 29 7.01 -1.97 -6.61
C LEU A 29 6.22 -1.01 -5.71
N ILE A 30 6.77 -0.70 -4.52
CA ILE A 30 6.17 0.27 -3.59
C ILE A 30 6.12 1.67 -4.21
N LEU A 31 7.22 2.13 -4.80
CA LEU A 31 7.27 3.45 -5.46
C LEU A 31 6.24 3.54 -6.59
N ASN A 32 6.16 2.51 -7.44
CA ASN A 32 5.16 2.45 -8.50
C ASN A 32 3.72 2.44 -7.96
N PHE A 33 3.48 1.82 -6.80
CA PHE A 33 2.17 1.83 -6.15
C PHE A 33 1.79 3.22 -5.60
N TRP A 34 2.71 3.90 -4.92
CA TRP A 34 2.48 5.27 -4.43
C TRP A 34 2.26 6.25 -5.56
N ASP A 35 3.06 6.13 -6.62
CA ASP A 35 2.91 6.93 -7.82
C ASP A 35 1.55 6.66 -8.50
N ALA A 36 1.12 5.39 -8.59
CA ALA A 36 -0.19 5.01 -9.11
C ALA A 36 -1.33 5.67 -8.34
N ILE A 37 -1.21 5.71 -7.01
CA ILE A 37 -2.16 6.42 -6.16
C ILE A 37 -2.14 7.90 -6.47
N SER A 38 -0.96 8.53 -6.52
CA SER A 38 -0.79 9.97 -6.82
C SER A 38 -1.46 10.38 -8.13
N GLU A 39 -1.26 9.59 -9.19
CA GLU A 39 -1.87 9.80 -10.51
C GLU A 39 -3.36 9.44 -10.56
N GLY A 40 -3.85 8.61 -9.64
CA GLY A 40 -5.22 8.09 -9.67
C GLY A 40 -5.41 6.95 -10.66
N ASP A 41 -4.33 6.24 -11.03
CA ASP A 41 -4.37 5.11 -11.96
C ASP A 41 -4.78 3.82 -11.23
N GLY A 42 -6.09 3.58 -11.21
CA GLY A 42 -6.68 2.36 -10.64
C GLY A 42 -6.17 1.06 -11.27
N GLY A 43 -5.87 1.08 -12.57
CA GLY A 43 -5.34 -0.08 -13.28
C GLY A 43 -3.92 -0.44 -12.84
N ARG A 44 -3.04 0.57 -12.69
CA ARG A 44 -1.68 0.39 -12.14
C ARG A 44 -1.71 -0.03 -10.68
N ILE A 45 -2.59 0.55 -9.86
CA ILE A 45 -2.85 0.13 -8.47
C ILE A 45 -3.19 -1.37 -8.42
N LEU A 46 -4.13 -1.83 -9.26
CA LEU A 46 -4.55 -3.23 -9.27
C LEU A 46 -3.44 -4.19 -9.73
N ARG A 47 -2.62 -3.77 -10.71
CA ARG A 47 -1.42 -4.53 -11.10
C ARG A 47 -0.45 -4.67 -9.94
N CYS A 48 -0.15 -3.60 -9.20
CA CYS A 48 0.69 -3.67 -8.00
C CYS A 48 0.11 -4.64 -6.96
N TRP A 49 -1.20 -4.63 -6.73
CA TRP A 49 -1.86 -5.59 -5.82
C TRP A 49 -1.69 -7.06 -6.23
N LYS A 50 -1.63 -7.37 -7.54
CA LYS A 50 -1.31 -8.73 -8.00
C LYS A 50 0.10 -9.15 -7.59
N TYR A 51 1.06 -8.25 -7.68
CA TYR A 51 2.43 -8.51 -7.21
C TYR A 51 2.48 -8.62 -5.69
N PHE A 52 1.86 -7.68 -4.95
CA PHE A 52 1.79 -7.73 -3.49
C PHE A 52 1.18 -9.03 -2.98
N LEU A 53 0.15 -9.56 -3.66
CA LEU A 53 -0.43 -10.85 -3.31
C LEU A 53 0.62 -11.97 -3.24
N MET A 54 1.58 -12.01 -4.17
CA MET A 54 2.65 -13.01 -4.16
C MET A 54 3.58 -12.82 -2.95
N TYR A 55 4.05 -11.59 -2.70
CA TYR A 55 4.93 -11.29 -1.56
C TYR A 55 4.25 -11.60 -0.23
N LEU A 56 3.00 -11.15 -0.03
CA LEU A 56 2.23 -11.38 1.19
C LEU A 56 1.97 -12.88 1.42
N LYS A 57 1.63 -13.62 0.36
CA LYS A 57 1.41 -15.06 0.43
C LYS A 57 2.70 -15.84 0.73
N HIS A 58 3.83 -15.36 0.21
CA HIS A 58 5.14 -15.96 0.46
C HIS A 58 5.60 -15.73 1.90
N GLN A 59 5.42 -14.52 2.43
CA GLN A 59 5.80 -14.15 3.78
C GLN A 59 5.03 -14.96 4.84
N GLY A 60 3.73 -15.19 4.63
CA GLY A 60 2.90 -15.97 5.57
C GLY A 60 2.75 -15.30 6.94
N GLY A 61 2.34 -16.08 7.94
CA GLY A 61 2.15 -15.59 9.32
C GLY A 61 1.13 -14.45 9.39
N SER A 62 1.53 -13.32 9.98
CA SER A 62 0.68 -12.13 10.13
C SER A 62 0.29 -11.48 8.79
N ALA A 63 0.99 -11.78 7.70
CA ALA A 63 0.67 -11.28 6.36
C ALA A 63 -0.49 -12.05 5.69
N THR A 64 -0.89 -13.21 6.24
CA THR A 64 -1.92 -14.07 5.64
C THR A 64 -3.25 -13.34 5.45
N LYS A 65 -3.69 -12.55 6.45
CA LYS A 65 -4.90 -11.73 6.34
C LYS A 65 -4.83 -10.76 5.17
N TYR A 66 -3.68 -10.11 4.95
CA TYR A 66 -3.52 -9.16 3.84
C TYR A 66 -3.46 -9.88 2.49
N SER A 67 -2.86 -11.08 2.42
CA SER A 67 -2.92 -11.89 1.20
C SER A 67 -4.35 -12.31 0.86
N LEU A 68 -5.20 -12.59 1.85
CA LEU A 68 -6.61 -12.91 1.62
C LEU A 68 -7.37 -11.69 1.09
N GLU A 69 -7.18 -10.52 1.68
CA GLU A 69 -7.79 -9.28 1.18
C GLU A 69 -7.34 -8.96 -0.26
N ALA A 70 -6.05 -9.14 -0.57
CA ALA A 70 -5.54 -8.99 -1.92
C ALA A 70 -6.16 -10.00 -2.89
N LEU A 71 -6.36 -11.26 -2.47
CA LEU A 71 -7.02 -12.28 -3.28
C LEU A 71 -8.50 -11.94 -3.52
N TYR A 72 -9.22 -11.52 -2.48
CA TYR A 72 -10.61 -11.11 -2.59
C TYR A 72 -10.81 -9.89 -3.46
N LEU A 73 -9.86 -8.94 -3.44
CA LEU A 73 -9.84 -7.85 -4.40
C LEU A 73 -9.77 -8.38 -5.85
N MET A 74 -8.95 -9.40 -6.12
CA MET A 74 -8.89 -10.01 -7.46
C MET A 74 -10.23 -10.68 -7.80
N PHE A 75 -10.82 -11.43 -6.88
CA PHE A 75 -12.13 -12.05 -7.15
C PHE A 75 -13.23 -11.01 -7.37
N GLN A 76 -13.26 -9.94 -6.60
CA GLN A 76 -14.21 -8.84 -6.78
C GLN A 76 -14.11 -8.23 -8.17
N VAL A 77 -12.89 -7.88 -8.61
CA VAL A 77 -12.70 -7.21 -9.90
C VAL A 77 -12.91 -8.13 -11.10
N TYR A 78 -12.46 -9.39 -11.03
CA TYR A 78 -12.42 -10.28 -12.20
C TYR A 78 -13.55 -11.30 -12.28
N ALA A 79 -14.31 -11.55 -11.19
CA ALA A 79 -15.27 -12.66 -11.16
C ALA A 79 -16.60 -12.35 -10.47
N LEU A 80 -16.62 -11.53 -9.41
CA LEU A 80 -17.80 -11.41 -8.53
C LEU A 80 -18.65 -10.17 -8.82
N LEU A 81 -18.03 -9.03 -9.14
CA LEU A 81 -18.77 -7.79 -9.37
C LEU A 81 -19.23 -7.68 -10.82
N SER A 82 -20.34 -6.98 -11.04
CA SER A 82 -20.72 -6.56 -12.39
C SER A 82 -19.63 -5.68 -13.01
N PRO A 83 -19.52 -5.61 -14.35
CA PRO A 83 -18.52 -4.76 -15.01
C PRO A 83 -18.54 -3.31 -14.51
N GLN A 84 -19.74 -2.76 -14.26
CA GLN A 84 -19.90 -1.41 -13.72
C GLN A 84 -19.37 -1.28 -12.27
N ALA A 85 -19.68 -2.24 -11.41
CA ALA A 85 -19.22 -2.21 -10.02
C ALA A 85 -17.70 -2.44 -9.93
N ALA A 86 -17.15 -3.36 -10.74
CA ALA A 86 -15.72 -3.57 -10.85
C ALA A 86 -14.99 -2.30 -11.34
N HIS A 87 -15.52 -1.63 -12.37
CA HIS A 87 -14.99 -0.35 -12.85
C HIS A 87 -14.94 0.69 -11.73
N ARG A 88 -16.03 0.86 -10.97
CA ARG A 88 -16.06 1.77 -9.81
C ARG A 88 -15.04 1.36 -8.75
N LEU A 89 -14.91 0.07 -8.43
CA LEU A 89 -13.96 -0.41 -7.43
C LEU A 89 -12.50 -0.16 -7.82
N VAL A 90 -12.18 -0.26 -9.11
CA VAL A 90 -10.82 -0.02 -9.63
C VAL A 90 -10.49 1.47 -9.59
N TRP A 91 -11.38 2.33 -10.08
CA TRP A 91 -11.10 3.76 -10.23
C TRP A 91 -11.37 4.59 -8.97
N ASN A 92 -12.23 4.14 -8.05
CA ASN A 92 -12.47 4.81 -6.76
C ASN A 92 -11.44 4.38 -5.69
N ARG A 93 -10.18 4.17 -6.04
CA ARG A 93 -9.10 3.83 -5.09
C ARG A 93 -8.30 5.05 -4.62
N GLY A 94 -8.25 6.08 -5.43
CA GLY A 94 -7.66 7.38 -5.11
C GLY A 94 -8.70 8.49 -5.17
N VAL A 95 -8.48 9.56 -4.40
CA VAL A 95 -9.34 10.74 -4.39
C VAL A 95 -8.52 12.01 -4.36
N LYS A 96 -8.93 13.00 -5.14
CA LYS A 96 -8.33 14.34 -5.15
C LYS A 96 -9.06 15.23 -4.16
N VAL A 97 -8.38 15.61 -3.07
CA VAL A 97 -8.97 16.46 -2.01
C VAL A 97 -8.79 17.94 -2.31
N LYS A 98 -7.72 18.34 -3.00
CA LYS A 98 -7.40 19.74 -3.32
C LYS A 98 -6.98 19.88 -4.78
N LEU A 99 -7.30 21.02 -5.37
CA LEU A 99 -6.82 21.37 -6.71
C LEU A 99 -5.29 21.61 -6.64
N GLY A 100 -4.54 21.03 -7.58
CA GLY A 100 -3.08 21.13 -7.62
C GLY A 100 -2.33 20.18 -6.68
N SER A 101 -3.02 19.30 -5.94
CA SER A 101 -2.37 18.21 -5.19
C SER A 101 -2.52 16.86 -5.91
N SER A 102 -1.61 15.95 -5.60
CA SER A 102 -1.75 14.53 -5.92
C SER A 102 -3.02 13.95 -5.28
N ASN A 103 -3.51 12.86 -5.86
CA ASN A 103 -4.55 12.05 -5.23
C ASN A 103 -4.00 11.40 -3.94
N ILE A 104 -4.89 11.14 -2.99
CA ILE A 104 -4.61 10.37 -1.78
C ILE A 104 -5.34 9.03 -1.83
N PRO A 105 -4.89 8.00 -1.09
CA PRO A 105 -5.65 6.77 -0.95
C PRO A 105 -7.04 7.05 -0.37
N LEU A 106 -8.07 6.35 -0.86
CA LEU A 106 -9.43 6.50 -0.33
C LEU A 106 -9.51 6.18 1.18
N ASP A 107 -8.71 5.21 1.65
CA ASP A 107 -8.61 4.84 3.06
C ASP A 107 -8.15 6.02 3.94
N LEU A 108 -7.21 6.83 3.45
CA LEU A 108 -6.76 8.03 4.16
C LEU A 108 -7.86 9.09 4.23
N LEU A 109 -8.68 9.23 3.17
CA LEU A 109 -9.85 10.11 3.23
C LEU A 109 -10.87 9.62 4.28
N LEU A 110 -11.08 8.30 4.38
CA LEU A 110 -11.94 7.72 5.40
C LEU A 110 -11.41 7.99 6.82
N GLU A 111 -10.09 7.96 7.01
CA GLU A 111 -9.46 8.36 8.28
C GLU A 111 -9.77 9.82 8.64
N PHE A 112 -9.77 10.74 7.66
CA PHE A 112 -10.17 12.13 7.89
C PHE A 112 -11.62 12.24 8.34
N PHE A 113 -12.55 11.50 7.71
CA PHE A 113 -13.95 11.48 8.14
C PHE A 113 -14.11 10.87 9.54
N ASN A 114 -13.40 9.78 9.83
CA ASN A 114 -13.41 9.17 11.17
C ASN A 114 -12.94 10.15 12.24
N LYS A 115 -11.90 10.94 11.96
CA LYS A 115 -11.43 11.99 12.88
C LYS A 115 -12.51 13.03 13.14
N VAL A 116 -13.17 13.53 12.09
CA VAL A 116 -14.25 14.53 12.21
C VAL A 116 -15.40 14.00 13.07
N ILE A 117 -15.81 12.75 12.85
CA ILE A 117 -16.90 12.13 13.63
C ILE A 117 -16.48 11.96 15.09
N LYS A 118 -15.24 11.52 15.36
CA LYS A 118 -14.71 11.42 16.73
C LYS A 118 -14.71 12.77 17.45
N GLU A 119 -14.35 13.85 16.74
CA GLU A 119 -14.42 15.21 17.29
C GLU A 119 -15.86 15.65 17.56
N ALA A 120 -16.80 15.34 16.67
CA ALA A 120 -18.22 15.62 16.87
C ALA A 120 -18.78 14.89 18.10
N VAL A 121 -18.46 13.60 18.27
CA VAL A 121 -18.82 12.81 19.47
C VAL A 121 -18.26 13.48 20.73
N LYS A 122 -16.99 13.87 20.72
CA LYS A 122 -16.35 14.55 21.86
C LYS A 122 -17.04 15.88 22.21
N LYS A 123 -17.44 16.65 21.21
CA LYS A 123 -18.12 17.96 21.40
C LYS A 123 -19.56 17.83 21.87
N LEU A 124 -20.29 16.81 21.40
CA LEU A 124 -21.67 16.55 21.83
C LEU A 124 -21.76 15.96 23.24
N GLY A 125 -20.73 15.23 23.68
CA GLY A 125 -20.70 14.63 25.01
C GLY A 125 -21.90 13.69 25.23
N PRO A 126 -22.68 13.84 26.33
CA PRO A 126 -23.85 13.02 26.60
C PRO A 126 -24.95 13.06 25.52
N SER A 127 -24.98 14.12 24.72
CA SER A 127 -25.97 14.31 23.65
C SER A 127 -25.63 13.57 22.35
N ALA A 128 -24.51 12.84 22.30
CA ALA A 128 -24.04 12.07 21.14
C ALA A 128 -24.89 10.81 20.88
N THR A 129 -26.16 11.02 20.52
CA THR A 129 -27.09 9.96 20.12
C THR A 129 -26.88 9.57 18.65
N PRO A 130 -27.24 8.35 18.22
CA PRO A 130 -27.15 7.93 16.82
C PRO A 130 -27.85 8.90 15.86
N LYS A 131 -29.00 9.46 16.27
CA LYS A 131 -29.74 10.46 15.48
C LYS A 131 -28.98 11.77 15.31
N SER A 132 -28.32 12.23 16.37
CA SER A 132 -27.50 13.46 16.31
C SER A 132 -26.26 13.27 15.42
N LEU A 133 -25.61 12.11 15.50
CA LEU A 133 -24.44 11.78 14.68
C LEU A 133 -24.82 11.60 13.22
N ASP A 134 -25.93 10.93 12.93
CA ASP A 134 -26.43 10.76 11.56
C ASP A 134 -26.75 12.13 10.92
N ARG A 135 -27.38 13.04 11.67
CA ARG A 135 -27.60 14.42 11.21
C ARG A 135 -26.29 15.15 10.89
N ILE A 136 -25.26 14.99 11.72
CA ILE A 136 -23.94 15.58 11.49
C ILE A 136 -23.29 14.97 10.25
N CYS A 137 -23.29 13.65 10.10
CA CYS A 137 -22.73 12.95 8.95
C CYS A 137 -23.39 13.40 7.64
N ASN A 138 -24.73 13.45 7.60
CA ASN A 138 -25.49 13.85 6.41
C ASN A 138 -25.29 15.33 6.05
N SER A 139 -25.06 16.19 7.04
CA SER A 139 -24.79 17.63 6.81
C SER A 139 -23.32 17.97 6.64
N LEU A 140 -22.39 17.03 6.85
CA LEU A 140 -20.95 17.30 6.93
C LEU A 140 -20.40 17.96 5.66
N GLY A 141 -20.79 17.45 4.49
CA GLY A 141 -20.33 17.99 3.21
C GLY A 141 -20.74 19.45 3.01
N ILE A 142 -22.02 19.76 3.27
CA ILE A 142 -22.59 21.10 3.10
C ILE A 142 -22.03 22.06 4.14
N THR A 143 -22.00 21.67 5.41
CA THR A 143 -21.49 22.50 6.51
C THR A 143 -20.00 22.80 6.35
N THR A 144 -19.18 21.82 5.94
CA THR A 144 -17.75 22.04 5.65
C THR A 144 -17.54 23.02 4.50
N ALA A 145 -18.34 22.90 3.43
CA ALA A 145 -18.26 23.82 2.29
C ALA A 145 -18.71 25.23 2.68
N LEU A 146 -19.78 25.36 3.47
CA LEU A 146 -20.29 26.63 3.97
C LEU A 146 -19.28 27.33 4.89
N MET A 147 -18.68 26.60 5.84
CA MET A 147 -17.64 27.13 6.72
C MET A 147 -16.44 27.66 5.93
N LYS A 148 -15.97 26.90 4.92
CA LYS A 148 -14.87 27.37 4.05
C LYS A 148 -15.21 28.65 3.30
N ARG A 149 -16.43 28.77 2.78
CA ARG A 149 -16.88 29.99 2.09
C ARG A 149 -17.00 31.17 3.06
N PHE A 150 -17.54 30.94 4.24
CA PHE A 150 -17.66 31.95 5.28
C PHE A 150 -16.29 32.48 5.72
N ASP A 151 -15.35 31.58 6.00
CA ASP A 151 -13.96 31.94 6.34
C ASP A 151 -13.29 32.74 5.21
N SER A 152 -13.50 32.32 3.95
CA SER A 152 -12.98 33.04 2.78
C SER A 152 -13.55 34.45 2.65
N ASN A 153 -14.86 34.62 2.88
CA ASN A 153 -15.53 35.93 2.80
C ASN A 153 -15.07 36.86 3.93
N LEU A 154 -14.82 36.31 5.11
CA LEU A 154 -14.31 37.05 6.26
C LEU A 154 -12.79 37.25 6.23
N SER A 155 -12.10 36.78 5.18
CA SER A 155 -10.64 36.80 5.09
C SER A 155 -9.94 36.22 6.32
N VAL A 156 -10.56 35.20 6.94
CA VAL A 156 -9.99 34.52 8.11
C VAL A 156 -8.69 33.88 7.69
N PHE A 157 -7.60 34.30 8.32
CA PHE A 157 -6.28 33.75 8.06
C PHE A 157 -6.21 32.31 8.54
N GLN A 158 -6.36 31.37 7.60
CA GLN A 158 -6.18 29.95 7.86
C GLN A 158 -4.68 29.64 7.86
N ARG A 159 -4.09 29.44 9.05
CA ARG A 159 -2.72 28.95 9.18
C ARG A 159 -2.64 27.54 8.58
N SER A 160 -2.17 27.44 7.34
CA SER A 160 -1.78 26.14 6.79
C SER A 160 -0.49 25.71 7.46
N GLY A 161 -0.58 24.81 8.45
CA GLY A 161 0.59 24.11 8.96
C GLY A 161 1.09 23.15 7.89
N LYS A 162 1.99 23.59 7.01
CA LYS A 162 2.85 22.64 6.29
C LYS A 162 3.83 22.11 7.33
N HIS A 163 3.73 20.83 7.68
CA HIS A 163 4.83 20.17 8.34
C HIS A 163 6.05 20.34 7.44
N ILE A 164 7.06 21.06 7.93
CA ILE A 164 8.36 21.14 7.26
C ILE A 164 8.92 19.73 7.31
N GLN A 165 8.84 19.02 6.19
CA GLN A 165 9.55 17.76 6.07
C GLN A 165 11.05 18.10 6.05
N ARG A 166 11.82 17.47 6.95
CA ARG A 166 13.27 17.55 6.87
C ARG A 166 13.70 17.01 5.51
N SER A 167 14.62 17.72 4.87
CA SER A 167 15.17 17.27 3.59
C SER A 167 15.90 15.95 3.78
N ALA A 168 15.48 14.93 3.03
CA ALA A 168 16.17 13.64 2.98
C ALA A 168 17.45 13.68 2.12
N LYS A 169 17.80 14.84 1.53
CA LYS A 169 18.92 14.98 0.59
C LYS A 169 20.25 14.55 1.19
N SER A 170 20.59 15.04 2.39
CA SER A 170 21.86 14.69 3.06
C SER A 170 21.95 13.19 3.39
N ASP A 171 20.85 12.58 3.83
CA ASP A 171 20.84 11.15 4.14
C ASP A 171 20.92 10.30 2.86
N THR A 172 20.25 10.72 1.79
CA THR A 172 20.33 10.08 0.48
C THR A 172 21.75 10.14 -0.07
N GLU A 173 22.41 11.30 0.01
CA GLU A 173 23.80 11.47 -0.40
C GLU A 173 24.74 10.54 0.37
N LYS A 174 24.58 10.44 1.70
CA LYS A 174 25.38 9.50 2.51
C LYS A 174 25.18 8.05 2.08
N VAL A 175 23.94 7.62 1.90
CA VAL A 175 23.62 6.25 1.46
C VAL A 175 24.22 5.96 0.09
N VAL A 176 24.07 6.88 -0.87
CA VAL A 176 24.63 6.73 -2.22
C VAL A 176 26.15 6.67 -2.17
N ASN A 177 26.81 7.54 -1.41
CA ASN A 177 28.26 7.56 -1.28
C ASN A 177 28.79 6.24 -0.71
N GLU A 178 28.13 5.67 0.31
CA GLU A 178 28.51 4.35 0.85
C GLU A 178 28.30 3.22 -0.17
N LEU A 179 27.19 3.24 -0.93
CA LEU A 179 26.92 2.23 -1.97
C LEU A 179 27.97 2.27 -3.09
N VAL A 180 28.38 3.48 -3.51
CA VAL A 180 29.42 3.68 -4.54
C VAL A 180 30.78 3.25 -4.02
N LYS A 181 31.17 3.70 -2.81
CA LYS A 181 32.43 3.33 -2.15
C LYS A 181 32.61 1.82 -2.04
N HIS A 182 31.54 1.09 -1.76
CA HIS A 182 31.55 -0.37 -1.62
C HIS A 182 31.27 -1.13 -2.93
N ASN A 183 31.07 -0.44 -4.06
CA ASN A 183 30.66 -1.06 -5.34
C ASN A 183 29.49 -2.04 -5.15
N ALA A 184 28.46 -1.62 -4.41
CA ALA A 184 27.41 -2.52 -3.92
C ALA A 184 26.57 -3.19 -5.02
N PHE A 185 26.55 -2.60 -6.23
CA PHE A 185 25.83 -3.12 -7.40
C PHE A 185 26.70 -3.91 -8.38
N THR A 186 28.01 -3.97 -8.15
CA THR A 186 28.93 -4.80 -8.93
C THR A 186 29.10 -6.12 -8.20
N HIS A 187 29.04 -7.23 -8.96
CA HIS A 187 29.25 -8.56 -8.39
C HIS A 187 30.69 -8.69 -7.89
N THR A 188 30.83 -9.07 -6.62
CA THR A 188 32.12 -9.38 -5.98
C THR A 188 32.00 -10.76 -5.33
N PRO A 189 32.65 -11.80 -5.88
CA PRO A 189 32.57 -13.15 -5.34
C PRO A 189 32.99 -13.22 -3.87
N GLY A 190 32.21 -13.93 -3.04
CA GLY A 190 32.51 -14.16 -1.62
C GLY A 190 32.21 -13.00 -0.68
N ARG A 191 31.66 -11.87 -1.17
CA ARG A 191 31.33 -10.70 -0.32
C ARG A 191 30.17 -11.02 0.63
N LYS A 192 30.38 -10.81 1.93
CA LYS A 192 29.41 -11.09 3.01
C LYS A 192 29.32 -9.91 3.98
N TYR A 193 28.16 -9.70 4.60
CA TYR A 193 28.07 -8.77 5.74
C TYR A 193 28.62 -9.43 7.01
N THR A 194 29.09 -8.61 7.94
CA THR A 194 29.65 -9.08 9.23
C THR A 194 28.62 -9.83 10.07
N PHE A 195 27.40 -9.28 10.18
CA PHE A 195 26.34 -9.84 11.03
C PHE A 195 25.25 -10.58 10.25
N TYR A 196 25.15 -10.33 8.95
CA TYR A 196 24.10 -10.92 8.12
C TYR A 196 24.73 -11.80 7.04
N SER A 197 24.33 -13.06 7.00
CA SER A 197 24.79 -14.01 6.00
C SER A 197 23.63 -14.60 5.24
N LYS A 198 23.94 -15.14 4.06
CA LYS A 198 22.99 -15.87 3.23
C LYS A 198 21.81 -15.02 2.76
N MET A 199 22.10 -13.79 2.33
CA MET A 199 21.07 -12.90 1.79
C MET A 199 20.45 -13.52 0.54
N LYS A 200 19.13 -13.34 0.42
CA LYS A 200 18.36 -13.76 -0.75
C LYS A 200 18.30 -12.61 -1.76
N PRO A 201 18.50 -12.88 -3.07
CA PRO A 201 18.52 -11.82 -4.10
C PRO A 201 17.14 -11.22 -4.42
N SER A 202 16.05 -11.89 -4.02
CA SER A 202 14.69 -11.37 -4.06
C SER A 202 13.91 -11.90 -2.86
N LEU A 203 12.94 -11.12 -2.39
CA LEU A 203 12.01 -11.54 -1.35
C LEU A 203 11.09 -12.68 -1.80
N LEU A 204 10.98 -12.96 -3.11
CA LEU A 204 10.23 -14.11 -3.65
C LEU A 204 11.09 -15.37 -3.85
N CYS A 205 12.35 -15.37 -3.39
CA CYS A 205 13.21 -16.55 -3.50
C CYS A 205 12.63 -17.73 -2.72
N GLY A 206 12.41 -18.84 -3.42
CA GLY A 206 11.69 -20.02 -2.93
C GLY A 206 10.17 -19.94 -3.01
N PHE A 207 9.61 -18.94 -3.70
CA PHE A 207 8.16 -18.86 -3.93
C PHE A 207 7.68 -20.01 -4.81
N ASN A 208 6.62 -20.69 -4.36
CA ASN A 208 6.07 -21.86 -5.02
C ASN A 208 4.72 -21.53 -5.68
N LEU A 209 4.74 -21.44 -7.01
CA LEU A 209 3.55 -21.13 -7.81
C LEU A 209 2.47 -22.21 -7.73
N HIS A 210 2.84 -23.48 -7.62
CA HIS A 210 1.86 -24.57 -7.50
C HIS A 210 1.08 -24.49 -6.18
N LYS A 211 1.78 -24.23 -5.07
CA LYS A 211 1.14 -23.99 -3.76
C LYS A 211 0.25 -22.74 -3.80
N MET A 212 0.68 -21.68 -4.47
CA MET A 212 -0.17 -20.50 -4.68
C MET A 212 -1.43 -20.84 -5.46
N PHE A 213 -1.30 -21.57 -6.56
CA PHE A 213 -2.43 -21.96 -7.40
C PHE A 213 -3.43 -22.86 -6.65
N SER A 214 -2.95 -23.87 -5.92
CA SER A 214 -3.80 -24.68 -5.05
C SER A 214 -4.55 -23.82 -4.04
N TRP A 215 -3.84 -22.92 -3.36
CA TRP A 215 -4.42 -22.02 -2.37
C TRP A 215 -5.49 -21.09 -2.96
N VAL A 216 -5.28 -20.55 -4.16
CA VAL A 216 -6.29 -19.75 -4.87
C VAL A 216 -7.53 -20.59 -5.20
N ASN A 217 -7.36 -21.83 -5.65
CA ASN A 217 -8.47 -22.72 -5.98
C ASN A 217 -9.28 -23.13 -4.73
N ASP A 218 -8.62 -23.35 -3.60
CA ASP A 218 -9.31 -23.66 -2.35
C ASP A 218 -10.19 -22.50 -1.90
N HIS A 219 -9.68 -21.27 -1.98
CA HIS A 219 -10.46 -20.07 -1.63
C HIS A 219 -11.58 -19.80 -2.64
N LYS A 220 -11.37 -20.10 -3.92
CA LYS A 220 -12.44 -20.07 -4.93
C LYS A 220 -13.59 -21.03 -4.53
N ARG A 221 -13.28 -22.25 -4.09
CA ARG A 221 -14.29 -23.21 -3.60
C ARG A 221 -15.02 -22.70 -2.37
N HIS A 222 -14.32 -22.09 -1.42
CA HIS A 222 -14.94 -21.51 -0.22
C HIS A 222 -15.96 -20.42 -0.57
N MET A 223 -15.65 -19.57 -1.55
CA MET A 223 -16.58 -18.54 -2.00
C MET A 223 -17.84 -19.12 -2.66
N ILE A 224 -17.71 -20.16 -3.49
CA ILE A 224 -18.85 -20.82 -4.14
C ILE A 224 -19.76 -21.49 -3.10
N LEU A 225 -19.17 -22.09 -2.07
CA LEU A 225 -19.90 -22.81 -1.03
C LEU A 225 -20.43 -21.91 0.09
N TYR A 226 -20.35 -20.58 -0.04
CA TYR A 226 -20.67 -19.58 1.00
C TYR A 226 -20.01 -19.85 2.36
N ARG A 227 -18.91 -20.59 2.39
CA ARG A 227 -18.13 -20.83 3.61
C ARG A 227 -17.24 -19.61 3.82
N ARG A 228 -17.47 -18.86 4.89
CA ARG A 228 -16.53 -17.80 5.30
C ARG A 228 -15.19 -18.47 5.59
N ALA A 229 -14.19 -18.20 4.76
CA ALA A 229 -12.81 -18.50 5.10
C ALA A 229 -12.41 -17.52 6.21
N ARG A 230 -12.50 -17.99 7.45
CA ARG A 230 -11.87 -17.38 8.64
C ARG A 230 -10.76 -18.30 9.09
#